data_AF-A0A377ZE16-F1
#
_entry.id   AF-A0A377ZE16-F1
#
_cell.length_a   1.000
_cell.length_b   1.000
_cell.length_c   1.000
_cell.angle_alpha   90.00
_cell.angle_beta   90.00
_cell.angle_gamma   90.00
#
_symmetry.space_group_name_H-M   'P 1'
#
loop_
_entity.id
_entity.type
_entity.pdbx_description
1 polymer ?
#
loop_
_entity_poly.entity_id
_entity_poly.type
_entity_poly.pdbx_seq_one_letter_code
_entity_poly.pdbx_strand_id
1 'polypeptide(L)' 'MLESTKVPALTRAIEILNLIGRIGPCSAATIIAELGIPKSTVYLLLAS' A
#
# COMPACT_ATOMS: atom_id res chain seq x y z
N MET A 1 0.21 -27.86 2.99
CA MET A 1 0.47 -26.48 3.45
C MET A 1 0.46 -25.61 2.20
N LEU A 2 -0.53 -24.72 2.02
CA LEU A 2 -0.45 -23.75 0.94
C LEU A 2 0.76 -22.87 1.26
N GLU A 3 1.84 -23.01 0.50
CA GLU A 3 2.92 -22.02 0.47
C GLU A 3 2.30 -20.70 -0.01
N SER A 4 1.83 -19.90 0.94
CA SER A 4 1.45 -18.52 0.70
C SER A 4 2.75 -17.78 0.44
N THR A 5 3.19 -17.79 -0.81
CA THR A 5 4.21 -16.87 -1.28
C THR A 5 3.65 -15.48 -1.00
N LYS A 6 4.10 -14.84 0.09
CA LYS A 6 3.67 -13.50 0.46
C LYS A 6 4.07 -12.59 -0.69
N VAL A 7 3.16 -12.35 -1.62
CA VAL A 7 3.39 -11.45 -2.75
C VAL A 7 3.52 -10.05 -2.15
N PRO A 8 4.72 -9.45 -2.15
CA PRO A 8 4.96 -8.23 -1.40
C PRO A 8 4.08 -7.09 -1.92
N ALA A 9 3.96 -6.99 -3.24
CA ALA A 9 3.11 -5.98 -3.89
C ALA A 9 1.64 -6.08 -3.49
N LEU A 10 1.08 -7.30 -3.44
CA LEU A 10 -0.30 -7.52 -3.01
C LEU A 10 -0.52 -7.13 -1.55
N THR A 11 0.43 -7.50 -0.68
CA THR A 11 0.38 -7.13 0.74
C THR A 11 0.37 -5.61 0.90
N ARG A 12 1.23 -4.90 0.15
CA ARG A 12 1.28 -3.43 0.17
C ARG A 12 0.01 -2.78 -0.36
N ALA A 13 -0.57 -3.30 -1.44
CA ALA A 13 -1.83 -2.80 -1.97
C ALA A 13 -2.97 -2.93 -0.94
N ILE A 14 -3.04 -4.06 -0.22
CA ILE A 14 -4.02 -4.28 0.85
C ILE A 14 -3.80 -3.30 2.01
N GLU A 15 -2.56 -3.05 2.43
CA GLU A 15 -2.24 -2.05 3.47
C GLU A 15 -2.72 -0.64 3.07
N ILE A 16 -2.52 -0.26 1.79
CA ILE A 16 -2.98 1.03 1.25
C ILE A 16 -4.51 1.12 1.28
N LEU A 17 -5.22 0.09 0.83
CA LEU A 17 -6.68 0.04 0.85
C LEU A 17 -7.24 0.10 2.27
N ASN A 18 -6.62 -0.62 3.22
CA ASN A 18 -7.01 -0.57 4.63
C ASN A 18 -6.79 0.81 5.24
N LEU A 19 -5.68 1.49 4.89
CA LEU A 19 -5.43 2.85 5.36
C LEU A 19 -6.51 3.81 4.85
N ILE A 20 -6.79 3.79 3.54
CA ILE A 20 -7.82 4.64 2.93
C ILE A 20 -9.20 4.34 3.51
N GLY A 21 -9.54 3.06 3.72
CA GLY A 21 -10.79 2.67 4.36
C GLY A 21 -10.93 3.18 5.80
N ARG A 22 -9.82 3.35 6.52
CA ARG A 22 -9.80 3.85 7.91
C ARG A 22 -9.87 5.37 8.00
N ILE A 23 -9.10 6.10 7.18
CA ILE A 23 -8.92 7.56 7.32
C ILE A 23 -9.66 8.37 6.24
N GLY A 24 -10.23 7.69 5.24
CA GLY A 24 -10.84 8.34 4.08
C GLY A 24 -9.84 8.67 2.96
N PRO A 25 -10.29 9.38 1.92
CA PRO A 25 -9.44 9.79 0.80
C PRO A 25 -8.29 10.67 1.32
N CYS A 26 -7.07 10.30 0.97
CA CYS A 26 -5.85 10.97 1.43
C CYS A 26 -4.83 11.10 0.32
N SER A 27 -3.78 11.89 0.56
CA SER A 27 -2.71 12.10 -0.40
C SER A 27 -1.72 10.93 -0.44
N ALA A 28 -1.00 10.75 -1.55
CA ALA A 28 0.10 9.79 -1.63
C ALA A 28 1.20 10.05 -0.57
N ALA A 29 1.41 11.33 -0.19
CA ALA A 29 2.35 11.68 0.87
C ALA A 29 1.92 11.14 2.24
N THR A 30 0.61 11.15 2.53
CA THR A 30 0.03 10.55 3.73
C THR A 30 0.27 9.04 3.75
N ILE A 31 0.05 8.37 2.63
CA ILE A 31 0.28 6.91 2.49
C ILE A 31 1.76 6.56 2.73
N ILE A 32 2.69 7.36 2.17
CA ILE A 32 4.13 7.18 2.37
C ILE A 32 4.52 7.35 3.83
N ALA A 33 3.98 8.37 4.50
CA ALA A 33 4.27 8.66 5.90
C ALA A 33 3.71 7.59 6.85
N GLU A 34 2.49 7.12 6.60
CA GLU A 34 1.80 6.15 7.46
C GLU A 34 2.30 4.71 7.28
N LEU A 35 2.63 4.30 6.06
CA LEU A 35 3.02 2.92 5.76
C LEU A 35 4.55 2.73 5.66
N GLY A 36 5.33 3.81 5.65
CA GLY A 36 6.79 3.75 5.51
C GLY A 36 7.25 3.16 4.18
N ILE A 37 6.38 3.17 3.15
CA ILE A 37 6.67 2.60 1.83
C ILE A 37 7.45 3.64 1.01
N PRO A 38 8.48 3.23 0.21
CA PRO A 38 9.20 4.15 -0.65
C PRO A 38 8.29 4.91 -1.61
N LYS A 39 8.60 6.20 -1.84
CA LYS A 39 7.85 7.06 -2.76
C LYS A 39 7.64 6.39 -4.12
N SER A 40 8.70 5.87 -4.74
CA SER A 40 8.61 5.20 -6.05
C SER A 40 7.65 4.01 -6.05
N THR A 41 7.60 3.22 -4.97
CA THR A 41 6.70 2.08 -4.83
C THR A 41 5.25 2.51 -4.69
N VAL A 42 4.97 3.55 -3.89
CA VAL A 42 3.59 4.08 -3.73
C VAL A 42 3.07 4.61 -5.07
N TYR A 43 3.87 5.41 -5.79
CA TYR A 43 3.46 5.91 -7.09
C TYR A 43 3.30 4.79 -8.13
N LEU A 44 4.16 3.77 -8.11
CA LEU A 44 4.03 2.61 -9.00
C LEU A 44 2.73 1.85 -8.73
N LEU A 45 2.40 1.59 -7.45
CA LEU A 45 1.17 0.88 -7.08
C LEU A 45 -0.10 1.69 -7.36
N LEU A 46 -0.07 3.01 -7.22
CA LEU A 46 -1.22 3.88 -7.50
C LEU A 46 -1.44 4.16 -8.99
N ALA A 47 -0.37 4.07 -9.81
CA ALA A 47 -0.44 4.24 -11.25
C ALA A 47 -0.73 2.92 -12.00
N SER A 48 -0.81 1.80 -11.28
CA SER A 48 -1.10 0.47 -11.83
C SER A 48 -2.59 0.28 -12.14
#